data_AF-A0A662LHB4-F1
#
_entry.id   AF-A0A662LHB4-F1
#
_cell.length_a   1.000
_cell.length_b   1.000
_cell.length_c   1.000
_cell.angle_alpha   90.00
_cell.angle_beta   90.00
_cell.angle_gamma   90.00
#
_symmetry.space_group_name_H-M   'P 1'
#
loop_
_entity.id
_entity.type
_entity.pdbx_description
1 polymer ?
#
loop_
_entity_poly.entity_id
_entity_poly.type
_entity_poly.pdbx_seq_one_letter_code
_entity_poly.pdbx_strand_id
1 'polypeptide(L)'
;MVGALPRVNIGRDHLRDEVKDIAPKLPSDNLFHNNLAQALECYHFGLEMVEVLKDMVENHKEYVSRRVELTFLKGAEGIGAVEAPRGLLIHHYVFGRDGRVERANVITPTAMNFEHMEVSLNHYLPPLMPQSEDALKWESERLIRAYDPCISCSAHVTRIGELG
;
A
#
# COMPACT_ATOMS: atom_id res chain seq x y z
N MET A 1 1.61 7.68 8.64
CA MET A 1 1.07 6.44 8.03
C MET A 1 1.25 6.45 6.52
N VAL A 2 1.22 5.29 5.88
CA VAL A 2 1.07 5.08 4.42
C VAL A 2 -0.27 4.40 4.11
N GLY A 3 -0.76 4.50 2.88
CA GLY A 3 -2.06 3.93 2.46
C GLY A 3 -2.93 4.91 1.70
N ALA A 4 -4.22 4.61 1.60
CA ALA A 4 -5.16 5.39 0.80
C ALA A 4 -5.35 6.81 1.34
N LEU A 5 -5.53 7.00 2.65
CA LEU A 5 -5.75 8.33 3.23
C LEU A 5 -4.61 9.31 2.95
N PRO A 6 -3.32 8.98 3.20
CA PRO A 6 -2.20 9.83 2.79
C PRO A 6 -2.18 10.13 1.29
N ARG A 7 -2.43 9.14 0.42
CA ARG A 7 -2.45 9.33 -1.03
C ARG A 7 -3.55 10.28 -1.47
N VAL A 8 -4.77 10.09 -0.97
CA VAL A 8 -5.91 10.98 -1.23
C VAL A 8 -5.63 12.37 -0.67
N ASN A 9 -5.04 12.51 0.52
CA ASN A 9 -4.70 13.81 1.09
C ASN A 9 -3.66 14.57 0.25
N ILE A 10 -2.58 13.90 -0.16
CA ILE A 10 -1.46 14.48 -0.92
C ILE A 10 -1.87 14.70 -2.38
N GLY A 11 -2.52 13.72 -3.00
CA GLY A 11 -2.89 13.67 -4.41
C GLY A 11 -4.32 14.12 -4.71
N ARG A 12 -5.01 14.78 -3.78
CA ARG A 12 -6.41 15.25 -3.94
C ARG A 12 -6.69 15.99 -5.24
N ASP A 13 -5.71 16.75 -5.73
CA ASP A 13 -5.84 17.55 -6.95
C ASP A 13 -5.82 16.68 -8.22
N HIS A 14 -5.26 15.47 -8.13
CA HIS A 14 -5.20 14.48 -9.21
C HIS A 14 -6.39 13.52 -9.24
N LEU A 15 -7.29 13.60 -8.24
CA LEU A 15 -8.53 12.84 -8.30
C LEU A 15 -9.37 13.29 -9.49
N ARG A 16 -10.09 12.34 -10.10
CA ARG A 16 -11.12 12.65 -11.10
C ARG A 16 -12.19 13.55 -10.49
N ASP A 17 -12.76 14.44 -11.28
CA ASP A 17 -13.72 15.43 -10.79
C ASP A 17 -14.96 14.76 -10.20
N GLU A 18 -15.42 13.64 -10.79
CA GLU A 18 -16.54 12.84 -10.27
C GLU A 18 -16.28 12.28 -8.87
N VAL A 19 -15.01 12.06 -8.52
CA VAL A 19 -14.60 11.60 -7.19
C VAL A 19 -14.50 12.80 -6.23
N LYS A 20 -13.99 13.95 -6.70
CA LYS A 20 -13.91 15.19 -5.92
C LYS A 20 -15.30 15.69 -5.52
N ASP A 21 -16.29 15.56 -6.41
CA ASP A 21 -17.66 16.02 -6.18
C ASP A 21 -18.36 15.29 -5.02
N ILE A 22 -17.98 14.03 -4.77
CA ILE A 22 -18.53 13.21 -3.68
C ILE A 22 -17.58 13.09 -2.48
N ALA A 23 -16.33 13.53 -2.63
CA ALA A 23 -15.36 13.44 -1.56
C ALA A 23 -15.77 14.36 -0.40
N PRO A 24 -15.61 13.94 0.86
CA PRO A 24 -15.78 14.84 1.99
C PRO A 24 -14.68 15.91 1.99
N LYS A 25 -14.68 16.77 3.01
CA LYS A 25 -13.58 17.71 3.22
C LYS A 25 -12.24 16.98 3.37
N LEU A 26 -11.33 17.25 2.42
CA LEU A 26 -9.93 16.83 2.43
C LEU A 26 -9.01 18.06 2.65
N PRO A 27 -7.80 17.90 3.21
CA PRO A 27 -7.26 16.67 3.77
C PRO A 27 -7.95 16.30 5.10
N SER A 28 -7.86 15.02 5.47
CA SER A 28 -8.36 14.50 6.73
C SER A 28 -7.22 13.91 7.57
N ASP A 29 -7.19 14.24 8.86
CA ASP A 29 -6.31 13.66 9.88
C ASP A 29 -6.97 12.48 10.64
N ASN A 30 -8.29 12.29 10.48
CA ASN A 30 -9.00 11.16 11.06
C ASN A 30 -8.58 9.85 10.40
N LEU A 31 -7.84 9.01 11.14
CA LEU A 31 -7.41 7.68 10.74
C LEU A 31 -8.55 6.81 10.17
N PHE A 32 -9.74 6.88 10.76
CA PHE A 32 -10.87 6.07 10.31
C PHE A 32 -11.37 6.44 8.91
N HIS A 33 -11.00 7.63 8.41
CA HIS A 33 -11.25 8.01 7.02
C HIS A 33 -10.35 7.29 6.02
N ASN A 34 -9.40 6.44 6.45
CA ASN A 34 -8.68 5.56 5.53
C ASN A 34 -9.60 4.60 4.79
N ASN A 35 -10.65 4.08 5.43
CA ASN A 35 -11.66 3.25 4.76
C ASN A 35 -12.43 4.05 3.69
N LEU A 36 -12.74 5.31 3.99
CA LEU A 36 -13.39 6.20 3.04
C LEU A 36 -12.46 6.55 1.88
N ALA A 37 -11.19 6.84 2.16
CA ALA A 37 -10.17 7.07 1.13
C ALA A 37 -10.00 5.84 0.22
N GLN A 38 -10.01 4.63 0.77
CA GLN A 38 -10.00 3.40 -0.03
C GLN A 38 -11.23 3.31 -0.95
N ALA A 39 -12.42 3.67 -0.48
CA ALA A 39 -13.62 3.70 -1.30
C ALA A 39 -13.52 4.75 -2.44
N LEU A 40 -12.97 5.93 -2.15
CA LEU A 40 -12.71 6.96 -3.15
C LEU A 40 -11.67 6.50 -4.19
N GLU A 41 -10.59 5.83 -3.77
CA GLU A 41 -9.60 5.24 -4.68
C GLU A 41 -10.21 4.15 -5.55
N CYS A 42 -11.04 3.25 -5.01
CA CYS A 42 -11.74 2.24 -5.80
C CYS A 42 -12.61 2.88 -6.88
N TYR A 43 -13.32 3.97 -6.56
CA TYR A 43 -14.13 4.66 -7.57
C TYR A 43 -13.25 5.38 -8.61
N HIS A 44 -12.23 6.12 -8.15
CA HIS A 44 -11.26 6.79 -9.00
C HIS A 44 -10.60 5.83 -10.00
N PHE A 45 -9.97 4.76 -9.51
CA PHE A 45 -9.29 3.80 -10.36
C PHE A 45 -10.25 2.95 -11.18
N GLY A 46 -11.48 2.74 -10.73
CA GLY A 46 -12.53 2.12 -11.54
C GLY A 46 -12.84 2.95 -12.79
N LEU A 47 -12.90 4.28 -12.64
CA LEU A 47 -13.11 5.20 -13.76
C LEU A 47 -11.88 5.27 -14.68
N GLU A 48 -10.67 5.40 -14.12
CA GLU A 48 -9.42 5.37 -14.88
C GLU A 48 -9.26 4.07 -15.68
N MET A 49 -9.60 2.93 -15.07
CA MET A 49 -9.56 1.63 -15.73
C MET A 49 -10.46 1.59 -16.97
N VAL A 50 -11.66 2.18 -16.90
CA VAL A 50 -12.56 2.23 -18.06
C VAL A 50 -11.93 3.03 -19.21
N GLU A 51 -11.30 4.17 -18.93
CA GLU A 51 -10.66 4.99 -19.96
C GLU A 51 -9.43 4.29 -20.55
N VAL A 52 -8.58 3.69 -19.71
CA VAL A 52 -7.44 2.87 -20.17
C VAL A 52 -7.92 1.71 -21.04
N LEU A 53 -8.99 1.01 -20.66
CA LEU A 53 -9.51 -0.11 -21.45
C LEU A 53 -10.09 0.35 -22.79
N LYS A 54 -10.78 1.49 -22.85
CA LYS A 54 -11.27 2.06 -24.10
C LYS A 54 -10.09 2.38 -25.03
N ASP A 55 -9.09 3.08 -24.51
CA ASP A 55 -7.89 3.42 -25.26
C ASP A 55 -7.15 2.17 -25.75
N MET A 56 -7.04 1.14 -24.91
CA MET A 56 -6.46 -0.15 -25.30
C MET A 56 -7.22 -0.85 -26.43
N VAL A 57 -8.55 -0.70 -26.49
CA VAL A 57 -9.36 -1.28 -27.58
C VAL A 57 -9.18 -0.48 -28.87
N GLU A 58 -9.22 0.84 -28.79
CA GLU A 58 -9.08 1.74 -29.94
C GLU A 58 -7.66 1.69 -30.52
N ASN A 59 -6.65 1.77 -29.66
CA ASN A 59 -5.23 1.83 -29.99
C ASN A 59 -4.50 0.49 -29.74
N HIS A 60 -5.19 -0.64 -29.86
CA HIS A 60 -4.67 -1.99 -29.54
C HIS A 60 -3.32 -2.36 -30.16
N LYS A 61 -2.93 -1.75 -31.29
CA LYS A 61 -1.62 -1.97 -31.93
C LYS A 61 -0.45 -1.40 -31.14
N GLU A 62 -0.70 -0.42 -30.28
CA GLU A 62 0.28 0.17 -29.37
C GLU A 62 0.44 -0.70 -28.11
N TYR A 63 -0.66 -1.31 -27.66
CA TYR A 63 -0.73 -2.20 -26.49
C TYR A 63 -0.38 -3.66 -26.80
N VAL A 64 0.72 -3.87 -27.54
CA VAL A 64 1.20 -5.21 -27.85
C VAL A 64 2.29 -5.59 -26.87
N SER A 65 2.13 -6.73 -26.20
CA SER A 65 3.19 -7.30 -25.36
C SER A 65 4.45 -7.53 -26.19
N ARG A 66 5.52 -6.80 -25.84
CA ARG A 66 6.83 -6.97 -26.45
C ARG A 66 7.77 -7.57 -25.42
N ARG A 67 8.39 -8.70 -25.79
CA ARG A 67 9.48 -9.23 -25.01
C ARG A 67 10.67 -8.29 -25.17
N VAL A 68 11.05 -7.63 -24.09
CA VAL A 68 12.30 -6.86 -24.04
C VAL A 68 13.41 -7.85 -23.71
N GLU A 69 14.46 -7.88 -24.53
CA GLU A 69 15.68 -8.60 -24.16
C GLU A 69 16.38 -7.82 -23.04
N LEU A 70 16.33 -8.38 -21.84
CA LEU A 70 17.02 -7.81 -20.68
C LEU A 70 18.49 -8.22 -20.75
N THR A 71 19.37 -7.23 -20.89
CA THR A 71 20.80 -7.48 -20.71
C THR A 71 21.11 -7.45 -19.23
N PHE A 72 21.40 -8.61 -18.65
CA PHE A 72 21.79 -8.68 -17.25
C PHE A 72 23.14 -8.00 -17.04
N LEU A 73 23.14 -6.89 -16.32
CA LEU A 73 24.35 -6.16 -15.95
C LEU A 73 25.02 -6.91 -14.78
N LYS A 74 26.27 -7.34 -14.96
CA LYS A 74 27.01 -8.06 -13.91
C LYS A 74 27.24 -7.15 -12.71
N GLY A 75 26.87 -7.60 -11.50
CA GLY A 75 27.03 -6.79 -10.29
C GLY A 75 26.02 -5.65 -10.19
N ALA A 76 24.81 -5.83 -10.73
CA ALA A 76 23.78 -4.79 -10.76
C ALA A 76 23.02 -4.64 -9.45
N GLU A 77 22.45 -3.45 -9.27
CA GLU A 77 21.56 -3.09 -8.17
C GLU A 77 20.30 -2.46 -8.76
N GLY A 78 19.14 -2.78 -8.20
CA GLY A 78 17.86 -2.27 -8.66
C GLY A 78 16.91 -1.99 -7.51
N ILE A 79 16.24 -0.84 -7.58
CA ILE A 79 15.19 -0.45 -6.65
C ILE A 79 13.92 -0.20 -7.46
N GLY A 80 12.85 -0.90 -7.09
CA GLY A 80 11.50 -0.68 -7.60
C GLY A 80 10.59 -0.23 -6.46
N ALA A 81 9.84 0.84 -6.68
CA ALA A 81 8.87 1.34 -5.72
C ALA A 81 7.52 1.51 -6.43
N VAL A 82 6.46 1.03 -5.77
CA VAL A 82 5.08 1.14 -6.26
C VAL A 82 4.14 1.46 -5.12
N GLU A 83 3.06 2.18 -5.40
CA GLU A 83 1.95 2.32 -4.46
C GLU A 83 1.07 1.06 -4.53
N ALA A 84 1.22 0.19 -3.54
CA ALA A 84 0.29 -0.92 -3.34
C ALA A 84 -0.98 -0.39 -2.66
N PRO A 85 -2.11 -1.15 -2.67
CA PRO A 85 -3.35 -0.71 -2.03
C PRO A 85 -3.18 -0.27 -0.57
N ARG A 86 -2.27 -0.91 0.17
CA ARG A 86 -1.98 -0.64 1.59
C ARG A 86 -0.91 0.43 1.83
N GLY A 87 -0.31 0.98 0.79
CA GLY A 87 0.73 2.02 0.85
C GLY A 87 1.95 1.69 0.00
N LEU A 88 3.03 2.46 0.22
CA LEU A 88 4.28 2.33 -0.51
C LEU A 88 4.96 0.97 -0.28
N LEU A 89 5.24 0.26 -1.37
CA LEU A 89 5.98 -1.01 -1.40
C LEU A 89 7.31 -0.79 -2.13
N ILE A 90 8.41 -1.12 -1.46
CA ILE A 90 9.77 -0.96 -2.00
C ILE A 90 10.46 -2.31 -2.08
N HIS A 91 10.96 -2.64 -3.26
CA HIS A 91 11.80 -3.80 -3.53
C HIS A 91 13.20 -3.32 -3.90
N HIS A 92 14.21 -3.79 -3.19
CA HIS A 92 15.61 -3.48 -3.43
C HIS A 92 16.41 -4.77 -3.54
N TYR A 93 17.06 -4.98 -4.68
CA TYR A 93 17.84 -6.18 -4.97
C TYR A 93 19.25 -5.81 -5.43
N VAL A 94 20.23 -6.56 -4.93
CA VAL A 94 21.61 -6.55 -5.41
C VAL A 94 21.90 -7.92 -5.99
N PHE A 95 22.45 -7.95 -7.20
CA PHE A 95 22.76 -9.18 -7.92
C PHE A 95 24.25 -9.36 -8.12
N GLY A 96 24.72 -10.59 -7.96
CA GLY A 96 26.10 -10.98 -8.23
C GLY A 96 26.43 -11.01 -9.72
N ARG A 97 27.70 -11.30 -10.03
CA ARG A 97 28.18 -11.41 -11.42
C ARG A 97 27.62 -12.60 -12.18
N ASP A 98 27.07 -13.58 -11.47
CA ASP A 98 26.48 -14.82 -11.98
C ASP A 98 24.96 -14.71 -12.22
N GLY A 99 24.35 -13.55 -11.98
CA GLY A 99 22.91 -13.37 -12.16
C GLY A 99 22.08 -13.60 -10.90
N ARG A 100 22.67 -14.07 -9.80
CA ARG A 100 21.93 -14.43 -8.59
C ARG A 100 21.75 -13.26 -7.65
N VAL A 101 20.65 -13.24 -6.91
CA VAL A 101 20.42 -12.25 -5.85
C VAL A 101 21.41 -12.51 -4.72
N GLU A 102 22.28 -11.54 -4.43
CA GLU A 102 23.19 -11.56 -3.28
C GLU A 102 22.56 -10.88 -2.07
N ARG A 103 21.69 -9.87 -2.30
CA ARG A 103 20.95 -9.19 -1.24
C ARG A 103 19.55 -8.82 -1.72
N ALA A 104 18.57 -9.01 -0.84
CA ALA A 104 17.22 -8.53 -1.00
C ALA A 104 16.81 -7.72 0.24
N ASN A 105 16.20 -6.56 0.00
CA ASN A 105 15.55 -5.75 1.01
C ASN A 105 14.15 -5.39 0.50
N VAL A 106 13.11 -5.77 1.25
CA VAL A 106 11.72 -5.54 0.89
C VAL A 106 11.08 -4.78 2.03
N ILE A 107 10.64 -3.54 1.76
CA ILE A 107 10.00 -2.68 2.75
C ILE A 107 8.51 -2.63 2.41
N THR A 108 7.69 -3.24 3.27
CA THR A 108 6.27 -3.43 3.00
C THR A 108 5.41 -2.37 3.67
N PRO A 109 4.25 -2.02 3.09
CA PRO A 109 3.43 -0.93 3.62
C PRO A 109 2.96 -1.16 5.05
N THR A 110 2.56 -2.40 5.37
CA THR A 110 2.12 -2.76 6.72
C THR A 110 3.23 -2.57 7.75
N ALA A 111 4.48 -2.92 7.40
CA ALA A 111 5.63 -2.73 8.28
C ALA A 111 5.89 -1.24 8.55
N MET A 112 5.78 -0.38 7.52
CA MET A 112 5.89 1.07 7.69
C MET A 112 4.81 1.65 8.61
N ASN A 113 3.62 1.03 8.66
CA ASN A 113 2.52 1.47 9.52
C ASN A 113 2.57 0.92 10.94
N PHE A 114 3.45 -0.04 11.26
CA PHE A 114 3.42 -0.76 12.54
C PHE A 114 3.67 0.17 13.74
N GLU A 115 4.69 1.02 13.66
CA GLU A 115 4.97 2.04 14.69
C GLU A 115 3.80 3.02 14.84
N HIS A 116 3.21 3.45 13.72
CA HIS A 116 2.10 4.39 13.74
C HIS A 116 0.82 3.78 14.33
N MET A 117 0.59 2.47 14.12
CA MET A 117 -0.50 1.71 14.75
C MET A 117 -0.35 1.72 16.28
N GLU A 118 0.85 1.43 16.79
CA GLU A 118 1.14 1.42 18.23
C GLU A 118 0.93 2.80 18.86
N VAL A 119 1.50 3.85 18.26
CA VAL A 119 1.31 5.22 18.72
C VAL A 119 -0.18 5.62 18.71
N SER A 120 -0.92 5.19 17.68
CA SER A 120 -2.34 5.49 17.57
C SER A 120 -3.17 4.81 18.65
N LEU A 121 -2.89 3.54 18.98
CA LEU A 121 -3.55 2.84 20.09
C LEU A 121 -3.29 3.55 21.42
N ASN A 122 -2.02 3.91 21.68
CA ASN A 122 -1.61 4.60 22.89
C ASN A 122 -2.25 5.99 23.05
N HIS A 123 -2.64 6.63 21.94
CA HIS A 123 -3.35 7.92 21.97
C HIS A 123 -4.87 7.77 22.03
N TYR A 124 -5.42 6.78 21.33
CA TYR A 124 -6.87 6.60 21.15
C TYR A 124 -7.57 5.92 22.33
N LEU A 125 -6.92 4.94 22.97
CA LEU A 125 -7.53 4.14 24.03
C LEU A 125 -7.63 4.81 25.41
N PRO A 126 -6.70 5.68 25.87
CA PRO A 126 -6.74 6.22 27.23
C PRO A 126 -8.08 6.89 27.61
N PRO A 127 -8.72 7.70 26.74
CA PRO A 127 -10.04 8.27 27.04
C PRO A 127 -11.17 7.24 27.17
N LEU A 128 -10.98 6.03 26.63
CA LEU A 128 -11.96 4.94 26.61
C LEU A 128 -11.79 3.96 27.77
N MET A 129 -10.72 4.08 28.58
CA MET A 129 -10.40 3.20 29.70
C MET A 129 -11.53 2.96 30.72
N PRO A 130 -12.50 3.87 30.94
CA PRO A 130 -13.65 3.58 31.80
C PRO A 130 -14.64 2.53 31.24
N GLN A 131 -14.51 2.14 29.97
CA GLN A 131 -15.38 1.14 29.34
C GLN A 131 -15.01 -0.30 29.73
N SER A 132 -15.83 -1.27 29.34
CA SER A 132 -15.53 -2.70 29.57
C SER A 132 -14.32 -3.17 28.74
N GLU A 133 -13.68 -4.25 29.19
CA GLU A 133 -12.59 -4.90 28.47
C GLU A 133 -12.99 -5.27 27.03
N ASP A 134 -14.20 -5.81 26.85
CA ASP A 134 -14.73 -6.15 25.53
C ASP A 134 -14.87 -4.92 24.62
N ALA A 135 -15.29 -3.78 25.17
CA ALA A 135 -15.39 -2.53 24.41
C ALA A 135 -14.02 -1.99 24.03
N LEU A 136 -13.05 -2.02 24.95
CA LEU A 136 -11.66 -1.64 24.67
C LEU A 136 -11.01 -2.53 23.62
N LYS A 137 -11.24 -3.84 23.71
CA LYS A 137 -10.78 -4.81 22.70
C LYS A 137 -11.39 -4.48 21.34
N TRP A 138 -12.70 -4.28 21.27
CA TRP A 138 -13.39 -3.94 20.03
C TRP A 138 -12.83 -2.66 19.39
N GLU A 139 -12.65 -1.60 20.18
CA GLU A 139 -12.10 -0.32 19.70
C GLU A 139 -10.63 -0.46 19.27
N SER A 140 -9.84 -1.26 19.97
CA SER A 140 -8.47 -1.58 19.57
C SER A 140 -8.42 -2.26 18.22
N GLU A 141 -9.23 -3.31 18.03
CA GLU A 141 -9.26 -4.03 16.76
C GLU A 141 -9.84 -3.17 15.63
N ARG A 142 -10.83 -2.32 15.92
CA ARG A 142 -11.39 -1.36 14.95
C ARG A 142 -10.33 -0.37 14.46
N LEU A 143 -9.53 0.17 15.37
CA LEU A 143 -8.42 1.06 15.02
C LEU A 143 -7.37 0.34 14.17
N ILE A 144 -6.96 -0.86 14.56
CA ILE A 144 -5.98 -1.65 13.78
C ILE A 144 -6.53 -1.96 12.38
N ARG A 145 -7.80 -2.34 12.25
CA ARG A 145 -8.43 -2.61 10.95
C ARG A 145 -8.54 -1.37 10.06
N ALA A 146 -8.58 -0.16 10.63
CA ALA A 146 -8.58 1.07 9.84
C ALA A 146 -7.30 1.26 9.02
N TYR A 147 -6.19 0.60 9.38
CA TYR A 147 -4.96 0.58 8.58
C TYR A 147 -4.97 -0.44 7.45
N ASP A 148 -5.98 -1.32 7.37
CA ASP A 148 -6.02 -2.49 6.48
C ASP A 148 -4.70 -3.30 6.51
N PRO A 149 -4.28 -3.81 7.69
CA PRO A 149 -3.01 -4.50 7.80
C PRO A 149 -3.05 -5.84 7.07
N CYS A 150 -2.13 -6.05 6.12
CA CYS A 150 -1.86 -7.38 5.57
C CYS A 150 -0.74 -8.03 6.40
N ILE A 151 -1.11 -8.88 7.36
CA ILE A 151 -0.15 -9.56 8.25
C ILE A 151 0.79 -10.48 7.46
N SER A 152 0.26 -11.22 6.48
CA SER A 152 1.06 -12.07 5.58
C SER A 152 2.05 -11.27 4.72
N CYS A 153 1.75 -10.02 4.40
CA CYS A 153 2.65 -9.14 3.67
C CYS A 153 3.69 -8.48 4.59
N SER A 154 3.45 -8.44 5.91
CA SER A 154 4.30 -7.75 6.87
C SER A 154 5.46 -8.60 7.41
N ALA A 155 5.32 -9.93 7.37
CA ALA A 155 6.32 -10.88 7.84
C ALA A 155 6.68 -11.87 6.73
N HIS A 156 7.93 -11.86 6.29
CA HIS A 156 8.46 -12.86 5.38
C HIS A 156 8.94 -14.06 6.21
N VAL A 157 8.22 -15.16 6.14
CA VAL A 157 8.59 -16.38 6.87
C VAL A 157 9.47 -17.24 5.96
N THR A 158 10.68 -17.57 6.42
CA THR A 158 11.50 -18.62 5.79
C THR A 158 11.53 -19.85 6.69
N ARG A 159 11.48 -21.04 6.10
CA ARG A 159 11.76 -22.28 6.82
C ARG A 159 13.27 -22.46 6.84
N ILE A 160 13.86 -22.58 8.04
CA ILE A 160 15.22 -23.09 8.17
C ILE A 160 15.15 -24.59 7.86
N GLY A 161 15.41 -24.95 6.61
CA GLY A 161 15.79 -26.33 6.27
C GLY A 161 17.25 -26.54 6.67
N GLU A 162 17.53 -27.69 7.28
CA GLU A 162 18.86 -28.10 7.74
C GLU A 162 19.92 -27.78 6.69
N LEU A 163 20.91 -26.95 7.06
CA LEU A 163 22.17 -26.85 6.35
C LEU A 163 22.90 -28.19 6.53
N GLY A 164 22.64 -29.12 5.61
CA GLY A 164 23.34 -30.38 5.42
C GLY A 164 23.69 -30.56 3.96
#